data_AF-A0A2A9EYK1-F1
#
_entry.id   AF-A0A2A9EYK1-F1
#
_cell.length_a   1.000
_cell.length_b   1.000
_cell.length_c   1.000
_cell.angle_alpha   90.00
_cell.angle_beta   90.00
_cell.angle_gamma   90.00
#
_symmetry.space_group_name_H-M   'P 1'
#
loop_
_entity.id
_entity.type
_entity.pdbx_description
1 polymer ?
#
loop_
_entity_poly.entity_id
_entity_poly.type
_entity_poly.pdbx_seq_one_letter_code
_entity_poly.pdbx_strand_id
1 'polypeptide(L)'
;MTPRPPRVTVLSGPSGAGKTTVSALLAADAGRATVNLTTDTFYTAVATGFVPPHLDGSAHQNAVVVDAVVAAVGAWARGGYDVVVDGVVGTAFLRPFRRAAAREGWDLRYVVLRPALDVVLARGTARTGTGDLRDEAALRSVHALFDDLDDLPGHVVDTGAQDARTTADRVRADLDAGGFRVAAPTAPVPTPDRVDPPLRGDEVATLRAFLDYHRDTLRRKVSGLDAAGLGTPLAPSSMTLGGLLKHLTYVESHWFAVILAGADPLPPFDAVDWAADPDWEWHSAADDSPAELRELFDAAVAASDVRLDAALAAGGPDTLSARESRHHGGRFSVRWILVHMVEEYARHNGHADLLREALDGQVGE
;
A
#
# COMPACT_ATOMS: atom_id res chain seq x y z
N MET A 1 -1.27 -15.83 30.91
CA MET A 1 -0.33 -14.76 30.50
C MET A 1 -0.44 -14.61 29.01
N THR A 2 -0.91 -13.47 28.52
CA THR A 2 -0.83 -13.15 27.08
C THR A 2 0.65 -13.10 26.69
N PRO A 3 1.08 -13.81 25.63
CA PRO A 3 2.45 -13.74 25.17
C PRO A 3 2.75 -12.30 24.73
N ARG A 4 3.89 -11.77 25.19
CA ARG A 4 4.36 -10.43 24.81
C ARG A 4 4.68 -10.43 23.31
N PRO A 5 4.28 -9.40 22.54
CA PRO A 5 4.58 -9.33 21.12
C PRO A 5 6.10 -9.36 20.85
N PRO A 6 6.55 -9.98 19.75
CA PRO A 6 7.96 -9.94 19.34
C PRO A 6 8.36 -8.50 19.03
N ARG A 7 9.53 -8.09 19.50
CA ARG A 7 10.10 -6.76 19.23
C ARG A 7 10.93 -6.83 17.95
N VAL A 8 10.59 -5.98 16.99
CA VAL A 8 11.36 -5.81 15.75
C VAL A 8 12.00 -4.43 15.79
N THR A 9 13.34 -4.38 15.82
CA THR A 9 14.10 -3.13 15.87
C THR A 9 14.81 -2.91 14.54
N VAL A 10 14.37 -1.95 13.75
CA VAL A 10 15.06 -1.50 12.54
C VAL A 10 16.09 -0.45 12.95
N LEU A 11 17.36 -0.87 13.01
CA LEU A 11 18.51 0.00 13.26
C LEU A 11 19.06 0.51 11.93
N SER A 12 18.78 1.77 11.66
CA SER A 12 19.06 2.46 10.40
C SER A 12 20.06 3.60 10.58
N GLY A 13 20.35 4.31 9.48
CA GLY A 13 21.32 5.40 9.39
C GLY A 13 22.27 5.26 8.20
N PRO A 14 23.04 6.32 7.89
CA PRO A 14 23.97 6.32 6.77
C PRO A 14 25.04 5.22 6.87
N SER A 15 25.66 4.92 5.73
CA SER A 15 26.86 4.08 5.71
C SER A 15 27.93 4.68 6.64
N GLY A 16 28.65 3.85 7.41
CA GLY A 16 29.65 4.35 8.38
C GLY A 16 29.09 4.86 9.73
N ALA A 17 27.77 4.86 9.94
CA ALA A 17 27.17 5.28 11.22
C ALA A 17 27.42 4.31 12.40
N GLY A 18 27.97 3.12 12.14
CA GLY A 18 28.23 2.10 13.16
C GLY A 18 27.10 1.09 13.38
N LYS A 19 26.10 1.05 12.48
CA LYS A 19 24.90 0.20 12.58
C LYS A 19 25.23 -1.28 12.85
N THR A 20 26.08 -1.89 12.04
CA THR A 20 26.47 -3.32 12.19
C THR A 20 27.09 -3.66 13.53
N THR A 21 27.92 -2.77 14.07
CA THR A 21 28.52 -3.00 15.39
C THR A 21 27.48 -2.84 16.49
N VAL A 22 26.63 -1.81 16.40
CA VAL A 22 25.59 -1.55 17.41
C VAL A 22 24.50 -2.64 17.38
N SER A 23 24.05 -3.09 16.20
CA SER A 23 23.05 -4.16 16.06
C SER A 23 23.54 -5.48 16.64
N ALA A 24 24.81 -5.83 16.39
CA ALA A 24 25.43 -7.03 16.94
C ALA A 24 25.47 -7.00 18.48
N LEU A 25 25.83 -5.85 19.07
CA LEU A 25 25.82 -5.67 20.53
C LEU A 25 24.40 -5.70 21.12
N LEU A 26 23.42 -5.09 20.43
CA LEU A 26 22.03 -5.14 20.86
C LEU A 26 21.49 -6.58 20.88
N ALA A 27 21.81 -7.38 19.87
CA ALA A 27 21.36 -8.78 19.78
C ALA A 27 22.12 -9.70 20.74
N ALA A 28 23.44 -9.54 20.89
CA ALA A 28 24.26 -10.41 21.73
C ALA A 28 23.97 -10.25 23.23
N ASP A 29 23.67 -9.02 23.68
CA ASP A 29 23.39 -8.73 25.08
C ASP A 29 21.87 -8.82 25.41
N ALA A 30 21.05 -9.33 24.49
CA ALA A 30 19.60 -9.36 24.67
C ALA A 30 19.17 -10.41 25.72
N GLY A 31 18.22 -10.03 26.57
CA GLY A 31 17.62 -10.95 27.56
C GLY A 31 16.65 -11.98 26.97
N ARG A 32 16.39 -11.94 25.65
CA ARG A 32 15.52 -12.87 24.91
C ARG A 32 16.26 -13.39 23.69
N ALA A 33 15.83 -14.55 23.20
CA ALA A 33 16.32 -15.09 21.93
C ALA A 33 16.13 -14.04 20.82
N THR A 34 17.23 -13.56 20.26
CA THR A 34 17.26 -12.43 19.34
C THR A 34 18.08 -12.77 18.12
N VAL A 35 17.60 -12.38 16.94
CA VAL A 35 18.31 -12.52 15.67
C VAL A 35 18.83 -11.15 15.24
N ASN A 36 20.10 -11.08 14.86
CA ASN A 36 20.66 -9.94 14.14
C ASN A 36 20.61 -10.22 12.63
N LEU A 37 19.76 -9.50 11.90
CA LEU A 37 19.53 -9.68 10.48
C LEU A 37 20.08 -8.47 9.70
N THR A 38 21.11 -8.68 8.89
CA THR A 38 21.70 -7.62 8.07
C THR A 38 21.05 -7.56 6.69
N THR A 39 20.51 -6.42 6.27
CA THR A 39 19.88 -6.26 4.94
C THR A 39 20.86 -6.49 3.80
N ASP A 40 22.13 -6.17 4.01
CA ASP A 40 23.18 -6.32 3.00
C ASP A 40 23.32 -7.75 2.50
N THR A 41 23.04 -8.76 3.35
CA THR A 41 23.08 -10.17 2.94
C THR A 41 22.07 -10.46 1.81
N PHE A 42 20.89 -9.83 1.83
CA PHE A 42 19.87 -10.02 0.81
C PHE A 42 20.26 -9.35 -0.51
N TYR A 43 20.88 -8.17 -0.45
CA TYR A 43 21.41 -7.49 -1.63
C TYR A 43 22.56 -8.29 -2.27
N THR A 44 23.51 -8.79 -1.46
CA THR A 44 24.65 -9.57 -1.96
C THR A 44 24.26 -10.96 -2.48
N ALA A 45 23.05 -11.43 -2.18
CA ALA A 45 22.53 -12.69 -2.73
C ALA A 45 22.11 -12.58 -4.21
N VAL A 46 21.93 -11.36 -4.74
CA VAL A 46 21.61 -11.14 -6.16
C VAL A 46 22.84 -11.43 -7.02
N ALA A 47 22.93 -12.65 -7.55
CA ALA A 47 24.09 -13.12 -8.29
C ALA A 47 24.20 -12.54 -9.71
N THR A 48 23.10 -12.11 -10.33
CA THR A 48 23.07 -11.57 -11.70
C THR A 48 22.06 -10.45 -11.79
N GLY A 49 22.39 -9.38 -12.51
CA GLY A 49 21.53 -8.20 -12.66
C GLY A 49 21.50 -7.28 -11.43
N PHE A 50 22.45 -7.43 -10.50
CA PHE A 50 22.54 -6.56 -9.32
C PHE A 50 22.75 -5.10 -9.73
N VAL A 51 21.85 -4.23 -9.27
CA VAL A 51 21.97 -2.79 -9.34
C VAL A 51 22.25 -2.24 -7.95
N PRO A 52 23.31 -1.45 -7.73
CA PRO A 52 23.55 -0.83 -6.43
C PRO A 52 22.32 -0.06 -5.91
N PRO A 53 21.92 -0.22 -4.63
CA PRO A 53 20.62 0.27 -4.12
C PRO A 53 20.39 1.79 -4.17
N HIS A 54 21.44 2.56 -4.39
CA HIS A 54 21.41 4.03 -4.43
C HIS A 54 21.42 4.60 -5.85
N LEU A 55 21.48 3.75 -6.88
CA LEU A 55 21.48 4.17 -8.28
C LEU A 55 20.09 4.12 -8.90
N ASP A 56 19.90 4.93 -9.94
CA ASP A 56 18.70 4.90 -10.77
C ASP A 56 18.48 3.50 -11.37
N GLY A 57 17.22 3.06 -11.40
CA GLY A 57 16.83 1.72 -11.86
C GLY A 57 16.87 0.63 -10.76
N SER A 58 17.38 0.93 -9.56
CA SER A 58 17.38 -0.04 -8.44
C SER A 58 16.01 -0.17 -7.74
N ALA A 59 15.03 0.68 -8.07
CA ALA A 59 13.75 0.78 -7.33
C ALA A 59 13.01 -0.56 -7.22
N HIS A 60 12.86 -1.30 -8.31
CA HIS A 60 12.21 -2.61 -8.30
C HIS A 60 12.99 -3.64 -7.47
N GLN A 61 14.32 -3.70 -7.64
CA GLN A 61 15.18 -4.59 -6.85
C GLN A 61 15.08 -4.26 -5.35
N ASN A 62 15.11 -2.98 -4.99
CA ASN A 62 15.01 -2.53 -3.61
C ASN A 62 13.68 -2.94 -2.98
N ALA A 63 12.57 -2.77 -3.70
CA ALA A 63 11.26 -3.22 -3.23
C ALA A 63 11.25 -4.73 -2.95
N VAL A 64 11.70 -5.55 -3.91
CA VAL A 64 11.75 -7.02 -3.76
C VAL A 64 12.66 -7.45 -2.61
N VAL A 65 13.83 -6.83 -2.46
CA VAL A 65 14.78 -7.13 -1.37
C VAL A 65 14.18 -6.76 -0.01
N VAL A 66 13.54 -5.60 0.11
CA VAL A 66 12.89 -5.18 1.35
C VAL A 66 11.75 -6.14 1.71
N ASP A 67 10.94 -6.57 0.75
CA ASP A 67 9.89 -7.57 0.98
C ASP A 67 10.46 -8.91 1.48
N ALA A 68 11.57 -9.36 0.90
CA ALA A 68 12.27 -10.58 1.35
C ALA A 68 12.80 -10.43 2.80
N VAL A 69 13.35 -9.26 3.15
CA VAL A 69 13.79 -8.95 4.53
C VAL A 69 12.60 -9.00 5.48
N VAL A 70 11.49 -8.33 5.15
CA VAL A 70 10.28 -8.28 6.00
C VAL A 70 9.69 -9.68 6.20
N ALA A 71 9.66 -10.49 5.14
CA ALA A 71 9.22 -11.88 5.22
C ALA A 71 10.11 -12.72 6.16
N ALA A 72 11.44 -12.57 6.07
CA ALA A 72 12.39 -13.24 6.96
C ALA A 72 12.22 -12.79 8.43
N VAL A 73 12.04 -11.49 8.66
CA VAL A 73 11.73 -10.93 9.99
C VAL A 73 10.47 -11.57 10.56
N GLY A 74 9.39 -11.65 9.77
CA GLY A 74 8.15 -12.29 10.19
C GLY A 74 8.29 -13.76 10.52
N ALA A 75 9.10 -14.50 9.76
CA ALA A 75 9.37 -15.91 10.06
C ALA A 75 10.07 -16.09 11.42
N TRP A 76 11.09 -15.27 11.71
CA TRP A 76 11.77 -15.29 13.01
C TRP A 76 10.85 -14.85 14.16
N ALA A 77 10.07 -13.79 13.95
CA ALA A 77 9.13 -13.26 14.94
C ALA A 77 8.05 -14.29 15.31
N ARG A 78 7.47 -15.00 14.33
CA ARG A 78 6.54 -16.13 14.56
C ARG A 78 7.20 -17.31 15.27
N GLY A 79 8.50 -17.50 15.06
CA GLY A 79 9.33 -18.46 15.79
C GLY A 79 9.64 -18.06 17.24
N GLY A 80 9.18 -16.89 17.70
CA GLY A 80 9.36 -16.41 19.07
C GLY A 80 10.64 -15.60 19.32
N TYR A 81 11.37 -15.25 18.27
CA TYR A 81 12.57 -14.40 18.36
C TYR A 81 12.21 -12.92 18.32
N ASP A 82 12.93 -12.11 19.08
CA ASP A 82 13.04 -10.68 18.77
C ASP A 82 14.02 -10.50 17.60
N VAL A 83 13.87 -9.45 16.80
CA VAL A 83 14.70 -9.25 15.60
C VAL A 83 15.29 -7.85 15.59
N VAL A 84 16.61 -7.76 15.45
CA VAL A 84 17.33 -6.52 15.18
C VAL A 84 17.73 -6.53 13.70
N VAL A 85 17.19 -5.59 12.93
CA VAL A 85 17.49 -5.42 11.51
C VAL A 85 18.56 -4.34 11.37
N ASP A 86 19.68 -4.67 10.76
CA ASP A 86 20.78 -3.75 10.43
C ASP A 86 20.75 -3.43 8.94
N GLY A 87 20.49 -2.17 8.59
CA GLY A 87 20.42 -1.77 7.18
C GLY A 87 20.24 -0.28 6.97
N VAL A 88 20.39 0.18 5.73
CA VAL A 88 20.02 1.54 5.33
C VAL A 88 18.54 1.54 4.96
N VAL A 89 17.68 1.82 5.94
CA VAL A 89 16.22 1.84 5.78
C VAL A 89 15.71 3.26 6.03
N GLY A 90 15.44 4.02 4.97
CA GLY A 90 14.75 5.31 5.04
C GLY A 90 13.24 5.14 5.27
N THR A 91 12.50 6.23 5.47
CA THR A 91 11.06 6.18 5.80
C THR A 91 10.22 5.50 4.72
N ALA A 92 10.57 5.66 3.43
CA ALA A 92 9.93 4.96 2.32
C ALA A 92 10.00 3.42 2.49
N PHE A 93 11.17 2.89 2.83
CA PHE A 93 11.39 1.46 3.05
C PHE A 93 10.98 0.99 4.45
N LEU A 94 10.60 1.90 5.35
CA LEU A 94 10.01 1.56 6.64
C LEU A 94 8.53 1.18 6.52
N ARG A 95 7.83 1.61 5.46
CA ARG A 95 6.40 1.33 5.24
C ARG A 95 6.07 -0.18 5.22
N PRO A 96 6.82 -1.05 4.50
CA PRO A 96 6.59 -2.50 4.54
C PRO A 96 6.70 -3.09 5.95
N PHE A 97 7.66 -2.62 6.77
CA PHE A 97 7.77 -3.03 8.17
C PHE A 97 6.56 -2.57 9.00
N ARG A 98 6.06 -1.35 8.81
CA ARG A 98 4.86 -0.84 9.50
C ARG A 98 3.63 -1.68 9.17
N ARG A 99 3.44 -2.02 7.88
CA ARG A 99 2.33 -2.89 7.42
C ARG A 99 2.42 -4.29 8.05
N ALA A 100 3.59 -4.92 7.98
CA ALA A 100 3.79 -6.24 8.55
C ALA A 100 3.65 -6.26 10.08
N ALA A 101 4.13 -5.21 10.77
CA ALA A 101 3.96 -5.06 12.21
C ALA A 101 2.49 -4.93 12.62
N ALA A 102 1.68 -4.20 11.85
CA ALA A 102 0.24 -4.10 12.09
C ALA A 102 -0.48 -5.44 11.89
N ARG A 103 -0.12 -6.17 10.83
CA ARG A 103 -0.69 -7.48 10.49
C ARG A 103 -0.31 -8.58 11.49
N GLU A 104 0.95 -8.61 11.91
CA GLU A 104 1.52 -9.71 12.70
C GLU A 104 1.69 -9.35 14.19
N GLY A 105 1.29 -8.14 14.59
CA GLY A 105 1.30 -7.69 15.98
C GLY A 105 2.70 -7.45 16.55
N TRP A 106 3.66 -6.98 15.74
CA TRP A 106 5.02 -6.70 16.20
C TRP A 106 5.10 -5.42 17.03
N ASP A 107 5.96 -5.41 18.05
CA ASP A 107 6.41 -4.16 18.68
C ASP A 107 7.53 -3.54 17.83
N LEU A 108 7.15 -2.81 16.77
CA LEU A 108 8.09 -2.21 15.83
C LEU A 108 8.80 -0.98 16.42
N ARG A 109 10.13 -1.00 16.35
CA ARG A 109 11.05 0.05 16.80
C ARG A 109 11.89 0.52 15.62
N TYR A 110 12.08 1.82 15.48
CA TYR A 110 12.92 2.41 14.43
C TYR A 110 13.94 3.36 15.05
N VAL A 111 15.22 3.11 14.81
CA VAL A 111 16.31 3.89 15.40
C VAL A 111 17.25 4.30 14.28
N VAL A 112 17.53 5.59 14.13
CA VAL A 112 18.44 6.12 13.12
C VAL A 112 19.72 6.60 13.79
N LEU A 113 20.82 5.90 13.59
CA LEU A 113 22.15 6.36 14.02
C LEU A 113 22.64 7.40 13.00
N ARG A 114 22.74 8.66 13.40
CA ARG A 114 23.09 9.76 12.48
C ARG A 114 24.24 10.61 13.02
N PRO A 115 25.50 10.20 12.80
CA PRO A 115 26.64 11.10 13.03
C PRO A 115 26.66 12.22 11.98
N ALA A 116 27.40 13.28 12.27
CA ALA A 116 27.62 14.39 11.35
C ALA A 116 28.24 13.91 10.02
N LEU A 117 27.91 14.61 8.93
CA LEU A 117 28.30 14.20 7.57
C LEU A 117 29.82 14.09 7.41
N ASP A 118 30.58 15.00 8.00
CA ASP A 118 32.05 14.98 7.99
C ASP A 118 32.61 13.70 8.64
N VAL A 119 32.02 13.26 9.76
CA VAL A 119 32.36 11.98 10.43
C VAL A 119 32.04 10.79 9.53
N VAL A 120 30.89 10.81 8.85
CA VAL A 120 30.49 9.74 7.91
C VAL A 120 31.45 9.68 6.71
N LEU A 121 31.81 10.81 6.12
CA LEU A 121 32.73 10.87 4.98
C LEU A 121 34.14 10.40 5.37
N ALA A 122 34.64 10.83 6.53
CA ALA A 122 35.92 10.38 7.05
C ALA A 122 35.94 8.87 7.32
N ARG A 123 34.87 8.33 7.89
CA ARG A 123 34.76 6.89 8.16
C ARG A 123 34.58 6.06 6.89
N GLY A 124 33.77 6.52 5.95
CA GLY A 124 33.45 5.80 4.70
C GLY A 124 34.64 5.71 3.74
N THR A 125 35.36 6.81 3.55
CA THR A 125 36.53 6.85 2.65
C THR A 125 37.71 6.02 3.18
N ALA A 126 37.79 5.79 4.50
CA ALA A 126 38.84 4.99 5.13
C ALA A 126 38.61 3.46 5.11
N ARG A 127 37.46 2.97 4.62
CA ARG A 127 37.12 1.53 4.65
C ARG A 127 37.84 0.75 3.55
N THR A 128 38.31 -0.45 3.89
CA THR A 128 39.09 -1.33 2.99
C THR A 128 38.35 -2.59 2.56
N GLY A 129 37.12 -2.84 3.02
CA GLY A 129 36.34 -4.04 2.71
C GLY A 129 35.73 -4.04 1.30
N THR A 130 35.58 -5.23 0.72
CA THR A 130 34.89 -5.44 -0.56
C THR A 130 33.39 -5.16 -0.42
N GLY A 131 32.84 -4.25 -1.23
CA GLY A 131 31.42 -3.86 -1.20
C GLY A 131 31.11 -2.59 -0.40
N ASP A 132 32.10 -1.99 0.26
CA ASP A 132 31.93 -0.72 0.98
C ASP A 132 31.64 0.44 0.02
N LEU A 133 30.63 1.26 0.35
CA LEU A 133 30.35 2.52 -0.33
C LEU A 133 31.45 3.54 -0.01
N ARG A 134 32.32 3.82 -0.97
CA ARG A 134 33.47 4.74 -0.83
C ARG A 134 33.33 6.03 -1.62
N ASP A 135 32.42 6.05 -2.58
CA ASP A 135 32.14 7.23 -3.39
C ASP A 135 31.51 8.33 -2.52
N GLU A 136 32.12 9.51 -2.53
CA GLU A 136 31.71 10.63 -1.68
C GLU A 136 30.29 11.11 -2.03
N ALA A 137 29.95 11.15 -3.32
CA ALA A 137 28.63 11.56 -3.77
C ALA A 137 27.55 10.56 -3.32
N ALA A 138 27.82 9.27 -3.41
CA ALA A 138 26.93 8.22 -2.90
C ALA A 138 26.80 8.27 -1.37
N LEU A 139 27.89 8.50 -0.63
CA LEU A 139 27.86 8.66 0.83
C LEU A 139 27.00 9.87 1.25
N ARG A 140 27.10 11.00 0.53
CA ARG A 140 26.26 12.18 0.75
C ARG A 140 24.79 11.88 0.44
N SER A 141 24.51 11.22 -0.68
CA SER A 141 23.14 10.84 -1.08
C SER A 141 22.48 9.94 -0.02
N VAL A 142 23.20 8.93 0.47
CA VAL A 142 22.72 8.03 1.52
C VAL A 142 22.53 8.75 2.86
N HIS A 143 23.36 9.74 3.18
CA HIS A 143 23.18 10.57 4.39
C HIS A 143 21.92 11.44 4.30
N ALA A 144 21.67 12.03 3.13
CA ALA A 144 20.51 12.89 2.88
C ALA A 144 19.16 12.15 3.01
N LEU A 145 19.13 10.83 2.84
CA LEU A 145 17.94 10.00 3.11
C LEU A 145 17.40 10.13 4.55
N PHE A 146 18.21 10.66 5.47
CA PHE A 146 17.87 10.83 6.88
C PHE A 146 17.82 12.31 7.30
N ASP A 147 17.79 13.23 6.34
CA ASP A 147 17.60 14.67 6.61
C ASP A 147 16.16 14.97 7.03
N ASP A 148 15.21 14.28 6.41
CA ASP A 148 13.79 14.31 6.73
C ASP A 148 13.31 12.89 7.09
N LEU A 149 12.71 12.74 8.26
CA LEU A 149 12.16 11.47 8.74
C LEU A 149 10.64 11.52 8.88
N ASP A 150 9.98 12.42 8.15
CA ASP A 150 8.54 12.61 8.17
C ASP A 150 8.03 12.86 9.62
N ASP A 151 7.16 11.98 10.12
CA ASP A 151 6.58 12.02 11.46
C ASP A 151 7.49 11.47 12.57
N LEU A 152 8.76 11.13 12.27
CA LEU A 152 9.67 10.42 13.16
C LEU A 152 10.96 11.18 13.59
N PRO A 153 10.96 12.51 13.82
CA PRO A 153 12.20 13.23 14.20
C PRO A 153 12.80 12.76 15.54
N GLY A 154 11.98 12.20 16.45
CA GLY A 154 12.42 11.64 17.73
C GLY A 154 13.14 10.28 17.63
N HIS A 155 13.34 9.76 16.42
CA HIS A 155 13.95 8.45 16.18
C HIS A 155 15.46 8.52 15.89
N VAL A 156 16.05 9.71 15.98
CA VAL A 156 17.48 9.93 15.68
C VAL A 156 18.34 9.84 16.94
N VAL A 157 19.45 9.12 16.83
CA VAL A 157 20.51 9.04 17.84
C VAL A 157 21.80 9.56 17.21
N ASP A 158 22.31 10.68 17.72
CA ASP A 158 23.64 11.18 17.37
C ASP A 158 24.73 10.29 17.98
N THR A 159 25.61 9.77 17.12
CA THR A 159 26.71 8.87 17.47
C THR A 159 28.10 9.46 17.19
N GLY A 160 28.18 10.77 16.91
CA GLY A 160 29.42 11.43 16.51
C GLY A 160 30.54 11.36 17.56
N ALA A 161 30.19 11.38 18.85
CA ALA A 161 31.13 11.47 19.97
C ALA A 161 31.25 10.21 20.85
N GLN A 162 30.48 9.16 20.56
CA GLN A 162 30.39 7.96 21.41
C GLN A 162 31.00 6.75 20.71
N ASP A 163 31.60 5.84 21.49
CA ASP A 163 31.96 4.51 20.98
C ASP A 163 30.72 3.64 20.75
N ALA A 164 30.90 2.52 20.04
CA ALA A 164 29.79 1.65 19.66
C ALA A 164 29.10 0.98 20.85
N ARG A 165 29.82 0.69 21.94
CA ARG A 165 29.26 0.03 23.12
C ARG A 165 28.41 1.01 23.93
N THR A 166 28.91 2.21 24.16
CA THR A 166 28.17 3.32 24.77
C THR A 166 26.91 3.65 23.98
N THR A 167 27.02 3.66 22.64
CA THR A 167 25.86 3.86 21.75
C THR A 167 24.83 2.74 21.90
N ALA A 168 25.27 1.47 21.88
CA ALA A 168 24.39 0.32 22.04
C ALA A 168 23.69 0.31 23.40
N ASP A 169 24.41 0.63 24.48
CA ASP A 169 23.86 0.70 25.83
C ASP A 169 22.79 1.80 25.96
N ARG A 170 23.03 2.97 25.36
CA ARG A 170 22.03 4.05 25.27
C ARG A 170 20.79 3.61 24.49
N VAL A 171 20.96 3.07 23.28
CA VAL A 171 19.85 2.60 22.45
C VAL A 171 19.05 1.53 23.18
N ARG A 172 19.71 0.59 23.87
CA ARG A 172 19.04 -0.44 24.68
C ARG A 172 18.21 0.17 25.81
N ALA A 173 18.78 1.09 26.57
CA ALA A 173 18.07 1.76 27.66
C ALA A 173 16.81 2.48 27.15
N ASP A 174 16.92 3.21 26.04
CA ASP A 174 15.80 3.91 25.42
C ASP A 174 14.73 2.93 24.88
N LEU A 175 15.13 1.82 24.25
CA LEU A 175 14.21 0.77 23.78
C LEU A 175 13.46 0.11 24.94
N ASP A 176 14.13 -0.12 26.08
CA ASP A 176 13.53 -0.73 27.27
C ASP A 176 12.63 0.23 28.03
N ALA A 177 12.93 1.53 27.99
CA ALA A 177 12.03 2.60 28.43
C ALA A 177 10.81 2.79 27.50
N GLY A 178 10.75 2.09 26.37
CA GLY A 178 9.65 2.17 25.42
C GLY A 178 9.81 3.25 24.35
N GLY A 179 10.98 3.84 24.20
CA GLY A 179 11.33 4.79 23.13
C GLY A 179 11.38 4.15 21.74
N PHE A 180 11.47 4.99 20.71
CA PHE A 180 11.60 4.58 19.30
C PHE A 180 10.45 3.75 18.73
N ARG A 181 9.30 3.73 19.40
CA ARG A 181 8.13 2.98 18.91
C ARG A 181 7.58 3.63 17.67
N VAL A 182 7.45 2.86 16.60
CA VAL A 182 6.73 3.30 15.41
C VAL A 182 5.29 2.85 15.56
N ALA A 183 4.37 3.80 15.54
CA ALA A 183 2.96 3.46 15.50
C ALA A 183 2.70 2.64 14.22
N ALA A 184 1.82 1.64 14.35
CA ALA A 184 1.15 1.08 13.17
C ALA A 184 0.68 2.25 12.27
N PRO A 185 0.68 2.09 10.93
CA PRO A 185 0.17 3.12 10.05
C PRO A 185 -1.14 3.64 10.65
N THR A 186 -1.24 4.96 10.85
CA THR A 186 -2.40 5.57 11.48
C THR A 186 -3.68 5.03 10.84
N ALA A 187 -4.63 4.68 11.71
CA ALA A 187 -5.95 4.19 11.36
C ALA A 187 -6.60 5.04 10.25
N PRO A 188 -7.53 4.44 9.48
CA PRO A 188 -7.76 4.77 8.08
C PRO A 188 -8.31 6.19 7.92
N VAL A 189 -8.06 6.79 6.74
CA VAL A 189 -8.99 7.78 6.17
C VAL A 189 -10.41 7.29 6.46
N PRO A 190 -11.31 8.10 7.04
CA PRO A 190 -12.63 7.65 7.47
C PRO A 190 -13.21 6.73 6.41
N THR A 191 -13.37 5.45 6.75
CA THR A 191 -13.96 4.49 5.83
C THR A 191 -15.39 4.97 5.64
N PRO A 192 -15.82 5.27 4.40
CA PRO A 192 -17.17 5.77 4.19
C PRO A 192 -18.18 4.80 4.80
N ASP A 193 -19.20 5.35 5.46
CA ASP A 193 -20.27 4.55 6.03
C ASP A 193 -20.99 3.82 4.89
N ARG A 194 -21.09 2.49 5.01
CA ARG A 194 -21.87 1.62 4.14
C ARG A 194 -23.17 1.35 4.88
N VAL A 195 -24.27 1.65 4.22
CA VAL A 195 -25.61 1.41 4.77
C VAL A 195 -26.09 0.04 4.32
N ASP A 196 -26.48 -0.80 5.28
CA ASP A 196 -27.05 -2.12 4.94
C ASP A 196 -28.41 -1.95 4.24
N PRO A 197 -28.70 -2.77 3.21
CA PRO A 197 -30.00 -2.74 2.55
C PRO A 197 -31.14 -3.01 3.54
N PRO A 198 -32.30 -2.36 3.37
CA PRO A 198 -33.42 -2.54 4.29
C PRO A 198 -33.96 -3.97 4.21
N LEU A 199 -34.33 -4.54 5.36
CA LEU A 199 -34.94 -5.89 5.43
C LEU A 199 -36.31 -5.97 4.70
N ARG A 200 -36.93 -4.82 4.41
CA ARG A 200 -38.22 -4.69 3.74
C ARG A 200 -38.22 -3.41 2.90
N GLY A 201 -38.62 -3.53 1.64
CA GLY A 201 -38.79 -2.43 0.70
C GLY A 201 -39.57 -2.91 -0.53
N ASP A 202 -39.99 -1.98 -1.39
CA ASP A 202 -40.41 -2.35 -2.74
C ASP A 202 -39.19 -2.79 -3.58
N GLU A 203 -39.46 -3.29 -4.79
CA GLU A 203 -38.42 -3.81 -5.69
C GLU A 203 -37.32 -2.78 -5.96
N VAL A 204 -37.70 -1.55 -6.32
CA VAL A 204 -36.74 -0.52 -6.73
C VAL A 204 -35.92 -0.05 -5.52
N ALA A 205 -36.57 0.19 -4.39
CA ALA A 205 -35.88 0.58 -3.15
C ALA A 205 -34.87 -0.49 -2.72
N THR A 206 -35.24 -1.78 -2.85
CA THR A 206 -34.35 -2.89 -2.49
C THR A 206 -33.15 -2.96 -3.43
N LEU A 207 -33.36 -2.93 -4.74
CA LEU A 207 -32.26 -3.01 -5.73
C LEU A 207 -31.31 -1.82 -5.62
N ARG A 208 -31.85 -0.60 -5.44
CA ARG A 208 -31.03 0.60 -5.27
C ARG A 208 -30.18 0.53 -4.00
N ALA A 209 -30.77 0.10 -2.88
CA ALA A 209 -30.04 -0.05 -1.63
C ALA A 209 -28.91 -1.09 -1.73
N PHE A 210 -29.11 -2.20 -2.43
CA PHE A 210 -28.04 -3.17 -2.70
C PHE A 210 -26.94 -2.60 -3.61
N LEU A 211 -27.30 -1.83 -4.63
CA LEU A 211 -26.32 -1.16 -5.48
C LEU A 211 -25.47 -0.16 -4.68
N ASP A 212 -26.12 0.67 -3.87
CA ASP A 212 -25.44 1.65 -3.00
C ASP A 212 -24.54 0.96 -1.95
N TYR A 213 -25.02 -0.13 -1.34
CA TYR A 213 -24.22 -0.97 -0.45
C TYR A 213 -22.93 -1.46 -1.11
N HIS A 214 -23.00 -1.92 -2.36
CA HIS A 214 -21.82 -2.42 -3.06
C HIS A 214 -20.88 -1.30 -3.55
N ARG A 215 -21.41 -0.14 -3.94
CA ARG A 215 -20.62 1.07 -4.21
C ARG A 215 -19.82 1.49 -2.98
N ASP A 216 -20.48 1.54 -1.82
CA ASP A 216 -19.84 1.87 -0.56
C ASP A 216 -18.84 0.79 -0.12
N THR A 217 -19.13 -0.48 -0.41
CA THR A 217 -18.16 -1.57 -0.21
C THR A 217 -16.89 -1.30 -1.00
N LEU A 218 -16.98 -0.95 -2.28
CA LEU A 218 -15.81 -0.61 -3.08
C LEU A 218 -15.06 0.60 -2.50
N ARG A 219 -15.77 1.69 -2.16
CA ARG A 219 -15.17 2.87 -1.52
C ARG A 219 -14.39 2.50 -0.26
N ARG A 220 -14.93 1.60 0.56
CA ARG A 220 -14.24 1.07 1.74
C ARG A 220 -12.98 0.30 1.35
N LYS A 221 -13.05 -0.58 0.35
CA LYS A 221 -11.91 -1.39 -0.11
C LYS A 221 -10.76 -0.54 -0.65
N VAL A 222 -11.03 0.63 -1.22
CA VAL A 222 -9.99 1.55 -1.71
C VAL A 222 -9.60 2.63 -0.71
N SER A 223 -10.28 2.74 0.44
CA SER A 223 -10.02 3.78 1.44
C SER A 223 -8.66 3.59 2.13
N GLY A 224 -7.99 4.71 2.39
CA GLY A 224 -6.70 4.75 3.08
C GLY A 224 -5.51 4.22 2.27
N LEU A 225 -5.70 3.82 1.01
CA LEU A 225 -4.62 3.39 0.13
C LEU A 225 -3.97 4.58 -0.59
N ASP A 226 -2.64 4.54 -0.68
CA ASP A 226 -1.84 5.41 -1.54
C ASP A 226 -1.69 4.81 -2.95
N ALA A 227 -0.99 5.49 -3.84
CA ALA A 227 -0.78 5.03 -5.23
C ALA A 227 -0.14 3.64 -5.28
N ALA A 228 0.83 3.37 -4.39
CA ALA A 228 1.46 2.06 -4.29
C ALA A 228 0.46 0.98 -3.86
N GLY A 229 -0.37 1.25 -2.85
CA GLY A 229 -1.43 0.34 -2.42
C GLY A 229 -2.46 0.05 -3.52
N LEU A 230 -2.93 1.09 -4.22
CA LEU A 230 -3.88 0.91 -5.32
C LEU A 230 -3.27 0.21 -6.53
N GLY A 231 -1.97 0.38 -6.79
CA GLY A 231 -1.27 -0.19 -7.92
C GLY A 231 -0.61 -1.56 -7.67
N THR A 232 -0.77 -2.16 -6.49
CA THR A 232 -0.18 -3.47 -6.21
C THR A 232 -1.03 -4.58 -6.84
N PRO A 233 -0.45 -5.43 -7.72
CA PRO A 233 -1.16 -6.56 -8.30
C PRO A 233 -1.16 -7.78 -7.37
N LEU A 234 -2.11 -8.70 -7.57
CA LEU A 234 -2.16 -9.99 -6.89
C LEU A 234 -1.84 -11.13 -7.86
N ALA A 235 -0.62 -11.66 -7.80
CA ALA A 235 -0.18 -12.76 -8.65
C ALA A 235 -1.08 -14.02 -8.49
N PRO A 236 -1.38 -14.75 -9.58
CA PRO A 236 -0.85 -14.60 -10.94
C PRO A 236 -1.58 -13.53 -11.80
N SER A 237 -2.57 -12.83 -11.24
CA SER A 237 -3.30 -11.77 -11.93
C SER A 237 -2.50 -10.46 -11.96
N SER A 238 -2.72 -9.65 -13.01
CA SER A 238 -2.26 -8.26 -13.08
C SER A 238 -3.26 -7.27 -12.49
N MET A 239 -4.40 -7.74 -11.99
CA MET A 239 -5.47 -6.90 -11.44
C MET A 239 -5.01 -6.15 -10.20
N THR A 240 -5.38 -4.87 -10.12
CA THR A 240 -5.08 -3.96 -9.00
C THR A 240 -6.37 -3.32 -8.48
N LEU A 241 -6.38 -2.81 -7.24
CA LEU A 241 -7.54 -2.10 -6.69
C LEU A 241 -7.80 -0.77 -7.43
N GLY A 242 -6.74 -0.09 -7.90
CA GLY A 242 -6.87 1.11 -8.72
C GLY A 242 -7.52 0.82 -10.06
N GLY A 243 -7.08 -0.23 -10.75
CA GLY A 243 -7.69 -0.68 -12.00
C GLY A 243 -9.15 -1.08 -11.80
N LEU A 244 -9.47 -1.81 -10.72
CA LEU A 244 -10.85 -2.21 -10.41
C LEU A 244 -11.75 -1.00 -10.14
N LEU A 245 -11.25 0.02 -9.45
CA LEU A 245 -11.99 1.26 -9.20
C LEU A 245 -12.30 2.00 -10.51
N LYS A 246 -11.30 2.16 -11.39
CA LYS A 246 -11.48 2.83 -12.69
C LYS A 246 -12.37 2.03 -13.64
N HIS A 247 -12.26 0.70 -13.59
CA HIS A 247 -13.14 -0.20 -14.31
C HIS A 247 -14.61 -0.07 -13.87
N LEU A 248 -14.91 -0.14 -12.58
CA LEU A 248 -16.29 0.02 -12.12
C LEU A 248 -16.82 1.44 -12.39
N THR A 249 -15.97 2.46 -12.34
CA THR A 249 -16.32 3.81 -12.82
C THR A 249 -16.76 3.80 -14.30
N TYR A 250 -16.00 3.15 -15.18
CA TYR A 250 -16.33 3.02 -16.59
C TYR A 250 -17.65 2.26 -16.81
N VAL A 251 -17.81 1.10 -16.17
CA VAL A 251 -19.03 0.27 -16.26
C VAL A 251 -20.26 1.07 -15.86
N GLU A 252 -20.16 1.84 -14.79
CA GLU A 252 -21.24 2.67 -14.26
C GLU A 252 -21.63 3.80 -15.21
N SER A 253 -20.63 4.55 -15.68
CA SER A 253 -20.81 5.58 -16.71
C SER A 253 -21.43 4.98 -17.99
N HIS A 254 -20.94 3.83 -18.45
CA HIS A 254 -21.42 3.18 -19.65
C HIS A 254 -22.89 2.75 -19.53
N TRP A 255 -23.27 2.05 -18.46
CA TRP A 255 -24.62 1.53 -18.32
C TRP A 255 -25.66 2.63 -18.10
N PHE A 256 -25.38 3.61 -17.26
CA PHE A 256 -26.36 4.66 -16.95
C PHE A 256 -26.35 5.80 -17.98
N ALA A 257 -25.19 6.27 -18.43
CA ALA A 257 -25.13 7.36 -19.40
C ALA A 257 -25.35 6.88 -20.84
N VAL A 258 -24.61 5.86 -21.26
CA VAL A 258 -24.61 5.44 -22.67
C VAL A 258 -25.77 4.51 -22.98
N ILE A 259 -25.95 3.44 -22.21
CA ILE A 259 -26.99 2.43 -22.50
C ILE A 259 -28.38 2.93 -22.11
N LEU A 260 -28.59 3.31 -20.84
CA LEU A 260 -29.88 3.73 -20.34
C LEU A 260 -30.33 5.05 -20.97
N ALA A 261 -29.52 6.11 -20.84
CA ALA A 261 -29.90 7.46 -21.27
C ALA A 261 -29.56 7.78 -22.75
N GLY A 262 -28.76 6.96 -23.43
CA GLY A 262 -28.39 7.18 -24.82
C GLY A 262 -27.42 8.33 -25.05
N ALA A 263 -26.84 8.88 -23.98
CA ALA A 263 -25.85 9.94 -24.05
C ALA A 263 -24.53 9.44 -24.65
N ASP A 264 -23.65 10.37 -24.97
CA ASP A 264 -22.26 10.06 -25.28
C ASP A 264 -21.51 9.65 -23.99
N PRO A 265 -20.42 8.87 -24.11
CA PRO A 265 -19.56 8.56 -22.97
C PRO A 265 -19.11 9.84 -22.27
N LEU A 266 -18.87 9.74 -20.95
CA LEU A 266 -18.33 10.86 -20.17
C LEU A 266 -16.80 10.84 -20.18
N PRO A 267 -16.12 12.00 -20.10
CA PRO A 267 -14.68 12.03 -19.88
C PRO A 267 -14.26 11.22 -18.64
N PRO A 268 -13.12 10.52 -18.68
CA PRO A 268 -12.16 10.44 -19.81
C PRO A 268 -12.54 9.39 -20.88
N PHE A 269 -13.64 8.65 -20.71
CA PHE A 269 -14.00 7.48 -21.52
C PHE A 269 -14.46 7.81 -22.96
N ASP A 270 -14.79 9.07 -23.22
CA ASP A 270 -15.19 9.59 -24.53
C ASP A 270 -14.03 9.74 -25.52
N ALA A 271 -12.81 9.89 -25.00
CA ALA A 271 -11.60 10.08 -25.80
C ALA A 271 -10.86 8.76 -26.11
N VAL A 272 -11.35 7.62 -25.60
CA VAL A 272 -10.66 6.32 -25.69
C VAL A 272 -11.06 5.58 -26.97
N ASP A 273 -10.06 5.08 -27.71
CA ASP A 273 -10.27 4.11 -28.79
C ASP A 273 -10.37 2.69 -28.22
N TRP A 274 -11.57 2.33 -27.78
CA TRP A 274 -11.88 1.04 -27.18
C TRP A 274 -11.68 -0.17 -28.11
N ALA A 275 -11.57 0.05 -29.43
CA ALA A 275 -11.25 -1.05 -30.36
C ALA A 275 -9.75 -1.33 -30.39
N ALA A 276 -8.92 -0.31 -30.20
CA ALA A 276 -7.48 -0.43 -30.10
C ALA A 276 -7.02 -0.91 -28.72
N ASP A 277 -7.72 -0.48 -27.66
CA ASP A 277 -7.36 -0.79 -26.26
C ASP A 277 -8.61 -1.11 -25.41
N PRO A 278 -9.10 -2.36 -25.44
CA PRO A 278 -10.33 -2.75 -24.76
C PRO A 278 -10.25 -2.74 -23.22
N ASP A 279 -9.04 -2.78 -22.66
CA ASP A 279 -8.78 -2.83 -21.22
C ASP A 279 -8.11 -1.54 -20.72
N TRP A 280 -8.25 -0.44 -21.46
CA TRP A 280 -7.60 0.84 -21.18
C TRP A 280 -7.81 1.30 -19.73
N GLU A 281 -9.03 1.18 -19.23
CA GLU A 281 -9.41 1.58 -17.88
C GLU A 281 -8.71 0.77 -16.79
N TRP A 282 -8.29 -0.46 -17.07
CA TRP A 282 -7.56 -1.28 -16.10
C TRP A 282 -6.12 -0.82 -15.92
N HIS A 283 -5.38 -0.61 -17.02
CA HIS A 283 -3.95 -0.30 -16.94
C HIS A 283 -3.67 1.20 -16.79
N SER A 284 -4.50 2.07 -17.36
CA SER A 284 -4.34 3.53 -17.23
C SER A 284 -4.65 4.06 -15.82
N ALA A 285 -5.26 3.25 -14.94
CA ALA A 285 -5.47 3.63 -13.56
C ALA A 285 -4.17 3.88 -12.78
N ALA A 286 -3.03 3.36 -13.27
CA ALA A 286 -1.72 3.62 -12.69
C ALA A 286 -1.21 5.05 -12.94
N ASP A 287 -1.79 5.76 -13.92
CA ASP A 287 -1.41 7.13 -14.30
C ASP A 287 -2.18 8.19 -13.49
N ASP A 288 -3.28 7.81 -12.85
CA ASP A 288 -4.11 8.68 -12.03
C ASP A 288 -3.68 8.66 -10.56
N SER A 289 -3.77 9.80 -9.89
CA SER A 289 -3.59 9.83 -8.43
C SER A 289 -4.76 9.12 -7.71
N PRO A 290 -4.54 8.63 -6.47
CA PRO A 290 -5.62 8.05 -5.67
C PRO A 290 -6.81 8.98 -5.44
N ALA A 291 -6.59 10.30 -5.43
CA ALA A 291 -7.66 11.27 -5.29
C ALA A 291 -8.49 11.37 -6.58
N GLU A 292 -7.83 11.49 -7.72
CA GLU A 292 -8.49 11.56 -9.04
C GLU A 292 -9.34 10.31 -9.31
N LEU A 293 -8.83 9.11 -9.01
CA LEU A 293 -9.61 7.88 -9.18
C LEU A 293 -10.90 7.85 -8.33
N ARG A 294 -10.81 8.30 -7.08
CA ARG A 294 -11.97 8.32 -6.16
C ARG A 294 -12.98 9.40 -6.56
N GLU A 295 -12.49 10.59 -6.92
CA GLU A 295 -13.33 11.68 -7.40
C GLU A 295 -14.05 11.32 -8.70
N LEU A 296 -13.34 10.65 -9.63
CA LEU A 296 -13.91 10.16 -10.87
C LEU A 296 -15.02 9.13 -10.60
N PHE A 297 -14.78 8.19 -9.69
CA PHE A 297 -15.78 7.22 -9.26
C PHE A 297 -17.02 7.88 -8.66
N ASP A 298 -16.85 8.79 -7.69
CA ASP A 298 -17.96 9.48 -7.03
C ASP A 298 -18.76 10.36 -8.01
N ALA A 299 -18.09 11.01 -8.96
CA ALA A 299 -18.75 11.75 -10.02
C ALA A 299 -19.57 10.83 -10.94
N ALA A 300 -19.04 9.65 -11.30
CA ALA A 300 -19.76 8.67 -12.11
C ALA A 300 -21.00 8.11 -11.38
N VAL A 301 -20.89 7.81 -10.09
CA VAL A 301 -22.02 7.38 -9.25
C VAL A 301 -23.10 8.46 -9.19
N ALA A 302 -22.73 9.71 -8.88
CA ALA A 302 -23.70 10.81 -8.81
C ALA A 302 -24.40 11.06 -10.17
N ALA A 303 -23.66 10.99 -11.27
CA ALA A 303 -24.21 11.15 -12.60
C ALA A 303 -25.11 9.97 -13.01
N SER A 304 -24.83 8.78 -12.50
CA SER A 304 -25.65 7.58 -12.71
C SER A 304 -26.97 7.67 -11.97
N ASP A 305 -26.94 8.14 -10.72
CA ASP A 305 -28.13 8.31 -9.89
C ASP A 305 -29.13 9.29 -10.51
N VAL A 306 -28.66 10.43 -11.02
CA VAL A 306 -29.53 11.40 -11.73
C VAL A 306 -30.26 10.76 -12.91
N ARG A 307 -29.58 9.89 -13.66
CA ARG A 307 -30.15 9.23 -14.85
C ARG A 307 -31.10 8.11 -14.48
N LEU A 308 -30.76 7.34 -13.45
CA LEU A 308 -31.63 6.31 -12.90
C LEU A 308 -32.94 6.92 -12.39
N ASP A 309 -32.84 8.00 -11.61
CA ASP A 309 -34.02 8.69 -11.06
C ASP A 309 -34.91 9.25 -12.17
N ALA A 310 -34.32 9.82 -13.22
CA ALA A 310 -35.07 10.30 -14.39
C ALA A 310 -35.81 9.15 -15.11
N ALA A 311 -35.15 7.99 -15.31
CA ALA A 311 -35.77 6.84 -15.95
C ALA A 311 -36.89 6.23 -15.09
N LEU A 312 -36.69 6.12 -13.77
CA LEU A 312 -37.69 5.65 -12.83
C LEU A 312 -38.91 6.60 -12.78
N ALA A 313 -38.69 7.91 -12.84
CA ALA A 313 -39.78 8.88 -12.89
C ALA A 313 -40.58 8.82 -14.20
N ALA A 314 -39.95 8.45 -15.32
CA ALA A 314 -40.59 8.38 -16.64
C ALA A 314 -41.57 7.20 -16.77
N GLY A 315 -41.24 6.05 -16.19
CA GLY A 315 -42.06 4.84 -16.35
C GLY A 315 -41.76 3.71 -15.37
N GLY A 316 -41.02 4.00 -14.29
CA GLY A 316 -40.65 3.02 -13.28
C GLY A 316 -39.63 1.99 -13.79
N PRO A 317 -39.54 0.82 -13.13
CA PRO A 317 -38.53 -0.21 -13.42
C PRO A 317 -38.67 -0.86 -14.80
N ASP A 318 -39.82 -0.73 -15.47
CA ASP A 318 -40.07 -1.26 -16.81
C ASP A 318 -39.67 -0.30 -17.95
N THR A 319 -39.20 0.90 -17.61
CA THR A 319 -38.65 1.85 -18.58
C THR A 319 -37.51 1.22 -19.36
N LEU A 320 -37.52 1.35 -20.69
CA LEU A 320 -36.53 0.74 -21.57
C LEU A 320 -35.35 1.69 -21.82
N SER A 321 -34.16 1.12 -21.95
CA SER A 321 -32.92 1.78 -22.32
C SER A 321 -33.03 2.47 -23.68
N ALA A 322 -32.30 3.55 -23.86
CA ALA A 322 -32.23 4.25 -25.15
C ALA A 322 -31.51 3.41 -26.21
N ARG A 323 -30.43 2.72 -25.83
CA ARG A 323 -29.65 1.84 -26.71
C ARG A 323 -30.06 0.38 -26.57
N GLU A 324 -29.84 -0.39 -27.64
CA GLU A 324 -30.14 -1.82 -27.70
C GLU A 324 -28.93 -2.69 -27.30
N SER A 325 -29.21 -3.93 -26.94
CA SER A 325 -28.21 -4.96 -26.73
C SER A 325 -27.44 -5.23 -28.01
N ARG A 326 -26.11 -5.07 -27.94
CA ARG A 326 -25.18 -5.44 -29.02
C ARG A 326 -25.14 -6.94 -29.34
N HIS A 327 -25.60 -7.81 -28.43
CA HIS A 327 -25.47 -9.26 -28.56
C HIS A 327 -26.79 -10.00 -28.74
N HIS A 328 -27.86 -9.53 -28.12
CA HIS A 328 -29.13 -10.28 -28.03
C HIS A 328 -30.30 -9.59 -28.75
N GLY A 329 -30.10 -8.37 -29.26
CA GLY A 329 -31.15 -7.52 -29.81
C GLY A 329 -32.11 -6.99 -28.74
N GLY A 330 -32.81 -5.90 -29.04
CA GLY A 330 -33.80 -5.30 -28.14
C GLY A 330 -33.20 -4.44 -27.02
N ARG A 331 -34.08 -3.80 -26.24
CA ARG A 331 -33.71 -2.84 -25.18
C ARG A 331 -33.77 -3.47 -23.80
N PHE A 332 -32.95 -2.97 -22.88
CA PHE A 332 -32.93 -3.40 -21.49
C PHE A 332 -33.95 -2.61 -20.68
N SER A 333 -34.65 -3.23 -19.73
CA SER A 333 -35.42 -2.47 -18.74
C SER A 333 -34.50 -1.90 -17.66
N VAL A 334 -34.93 -0.83 -16.98
CA VAL A 334 -34.24 -0.31 -15.79
C VAL A 334 -34.07 -1.41 -14.73
N ARG A 335 -35.08 -2.27 -14.55
CA ARG A 335 -35.00 -3.45 -13.67
C ARG A 335 -33.80 -4.33 -14.03
N TRP A 336 -33.65 -4.64 -15.32
CA TRP A 336 -32.56 -5.49 -15.79
C TRP A 336 -31.20 -4.83 -15.54
N ILE A 337 -31.09 -3.52 -15.84
CA ILE A 337 -29.85 -2.75 -15.63
C ILE A 337 -29.47 -2.71 -14.15
N LEU A 338 -30.43 -2.46 -13.25
CA LEU A 338 -30.17 -2.46 -11.81
C LEU A 338 -29.66 -3.81 -11.30
N VAL A 339 -30.28 -4.92 -11.72
CA VAL A 339 -29.84 -6.26 -11.34
C VAL A 339 -28.42 -6.54 -11.88
N HIS A 340 -28.14 -6.17 -13.12
CA HIS A 340 -26.82 -6.35 -13.71
C HIS A 340 -25.75 -5.51 -13.01
N MET A 341 -26.04 -4.25 -12.68
CA MET A 341 -25.11 -3.41 -11.93
C MET A 341 -24.81 -3.98 -10.54
N VAL A 342 -25.82 -4.49 -9.82
CA VAL A 342 -25.60 -5.21 -8.55
C VAL A 342 -24.69 -6.43 -8.74
N GLU A 343 -24.91 -7.22 -9.80
CA GLU A 343 -24.10 -8.40 -10.12
C GLU A 343 -22.63 -8.06 -10.44
N GLU A 344 -22.40 -7.06 -11.28
CA GLU A 344 -21.05 -6.56 -11.62
C GLU A 344 -20.30 -6.13 -10.36
N TYR A 345 -20.93 -5.29 -9.54
CA TYR A 345 -20.36 -4.82 -8.30
C TYR A 345 -20.09 -5.95 -7.30
N ALA A 346 -21.05 -6.87 -7.10
CA ALA A 346 -20.88 -8.00 -6.19
C ALA A 346 -19.70 -8.90 -6.61
N ARG A 347 -19.60 -9.21 -7.92
CA ARG A 347 -18.48 -9.99 -8.46
C ARG A 347 -17.14 -9.31 -8.21
N HIS A 348 -17.04 -8.02 -8.53
CA HIS A 348 -15.78 -7.29 -8.43
C HIS A 348 -15.39 -6.96 -6.98
N ASN A 349 -16.36 -6.77 -6.08
CA ASN A 349 -16.07 -6.64 -4.66
C ASN A 349 -15.44 -7.91 -4.08
N GLY A 350 -15.81 -9.12 -4.55
CA GLY A 350 -15.11 -10.35 -4.17
C GLY A 350 -13.64 -10.39 -4.62
N HIS A 351 -13.30 -9.80 -5.77
CA HIS A 351 -11.89 -9.61 -6.15
C HIS A 351 -11.20 -8.56 -5.29
N ALA A 352 -11.91 -7.46 -4.98
CA ALA A 352 -11.38 -6.40 -4.12
C ALA A 352 -11.08 -6.90 -2.70
N ASP A 353 -11.83 -7.88 -2.19
CA ASP A 353 -11.56 -8.54 -0.91
C ASP A 353 -10.20 -9.24 -0.92
N LEU A 354 -9.94 -10.09 -1.92
CA LEU A 354 -8.67 -10.80 -2.04
C LEU A 354 -7.48 -9.84 -2.23
N LEU A 355 -7.68 -8.80 -3.05
CA LEU A 355 -6.65 -7.78 -3.27
C LEU A 355 -6.34 -7.01 -1.98
N ARG A 356 -7.37 -6.64 -1.22
CA ARG A 356 -7.21 -5.90 0.02
C ARG A 356 -6.57 -6.75 1.11
N GLU A 357 -7.01 -8.00 1.26
CA GLU A 357 -6.43 -8.94 2.22
C GLU A 357 -4.94 -9.17 1.93
N ALA A 358 -4.57 -9.32 0.66
CA ALA A 358 -3.16 -9.48 0.27
C ALA A 358 -2.31 -8.23 0.60
N LEU A 359 -2.90 -7.04 0.52
CA LEU A 359 -2.23 -5.76 0.75
C LEU A 359 -1.93 -5.47 2.23
N ASP A 360 -2.93 -5.62 3.10
CA ASP A 360 -2.82 -5.21 4.50
C ASP A 360 -3.47 -6.17 5.50
N GLY A 361 -3.94 -7.33 5.04
CA GLY A 361 -4.59 -8.34 5.87
C GLY A 361 -6.00 -7.99 6.31
N GLN A 362 -6.59 -6.88 5.82
CA GLN A 362 -8.00 -6.60 6.04
C GLN A 362 -8.84 -7.59 5.24
N VAL A 363 -9.45 -8.54 5.96
CA VAL A 363 -10.33 -9.54 5.37
C VAL A 363 -11.60 -8.90 4.79
N GLY A 364 -12.05 -9.51 3.70
CA GLY A 364 -13.37 -9.29 3.13
C GLY A 364 -14.51 -9.86 3.95
N GLU A 365 -15.70 -9.85 3.36
CA GLU A 365 -16.90 -10.50 3.91
C GLU A 365 -17.06 -11.93 3.40
#